data_AF-A0A7C5BTU5-F1
#
_entry.id   AF-A0A7C5BTU5-F1
#
_cell.length_a   1.000
_cell.length_b   1.000
_cell.length_c   1.000
_cell.angle_alpha   90.00
_cell.angle_beta   90.00
_cell.angle_gamma   90.00
#
_symmetry.space_group_name_H-M   'P 1'
#
loop_
_entity.id
_entity.type
_entity.pdbx_description
1 polymer ?
#
loop_
_entity_poly.entity_id
_entity_poly.type
_entity_poly.pdbx_seq_one_letter_code
_entity_poly.pdbx_strand_id
1 'polypeptide(L)'
;MTASHDMPRCEEYVARILGWFVKLPDTPHRYCRHDLACAGELHRRGVALETIECALLLGSLRRLGRPPELPPLAPIRSLAYFLPVVEELTANPVEAGYLDYLRHKMRIHGGKKKR
;
A
#
# COMPACT_ATOMS: atom_id res chain seq x y z
N MET A 1 -12.48 23.25 -6.41
CA MET A 1 -13.51 22.28 -5.97
C MET A 1 -12.82 20.96 -5.67
N THR A 2 -12.08 20.89 -4.57
CA THR A 2 -11.50 19.62 -4.10
C THR A 2 -12.61 18.91 -3.34
N ALA A 3 -13.04 17.74 -3.83
CA ALA A 3 -14.02 16.91 -3.14
C ALA A 3 -13.59 16.76 -1.67
N SER A 4 -14.48 17.12 -0.75
CA SER A 4 -14.35 16.76 0.66
C SER A 4 -14.29 15.24 0.73
N HIS A 5 -13.08 14.68 0.74
CA HIS A 5 -12.88 13.27 1.03
C HIS A 5 -13.18 13.13 2.52
N ASP A 6 -14.43 12.81 2.84
CA ASP A 6 -14.82 12.52 4.22
C ASP A 6 -13.90 11.41 4.72
N MET A 7 -13.06 11.73 5.70
CA MET A 7 -12.11 10.76 6.23
C MET A 7 -12.93 9.71 6.95
N PRO A 8 -12.89 8.43 6.54
CA PRO A 8 -13.67 7.41 7.21
C PRO A 8 -13.28 7.32 8.68
N ARG A 9 -14.17 6.75 9.50
CA ARG A 9 -13.86 6.50 10.91
C ARG A 9 -12.60 5.65 11.04
N CYS A 10 -11.84 5.84 12.12
CA CYS A 10 -10.55 5.17 12.32
C CYS A 10 -10.64 3.65 12.12
N GLU A 11 -11.68 3.01 12.64
CA GLU A 11 -11.88 1.57 12.50
C GLU A 11 -12.04 1.13 11.04
N GLU A 12 -12.84 1.85 10.25
CA GLU A 12 -13.05 1.56 8.83
C GLU A 12 -11.77 1.82 8.02
N TYR A 13 -11.10 2.93 8.30
CA TYR A 13 -9.83 3.29 7.69
C TYR A 13 -8.77 2.19 7.91
N VAL A 14 -8.58 1.79 9.18
CA VAL A 14 -7.63 0.76 9.58
C VAL A 14 -7.99 -0.58 8.95
N ALA A 15 -9.26 -0.98 8.99
CA ALA A 15 -9.72 -2.22 8.39
C ALA A 15 -9.45 -2.27 6.88
N ARG A 16 -9.65 -1.16 6.15
CA ARG A 16 -9.35 -1.06 4.72
C ARG A 16 -7.86 -1.22 4.42
N ILE A 17 -7.01 -0.48 5.12
CA ILE A 17 -5.55 -0.55 4.93
C ILE A 17 -5.04 -1.98 5.17
N LEU A 18 -5.43 -2.56 6.31
CA LEU A 18 -4.97 -3.89 6.68
C LEU A 18 -5.53 -4.97 5.76
N GLY A 19 -6.77 -4.80 5.29
CA GLY A 19 -7.41 -5.67 4.31
C GLY A 19 -6.70 -5.65 2.95
N TRP A 20 -6.13 -4.52 2.54
CA TRP A 20 -5.26 -4.44 1.36
C TRP A 20 -3.89 -5.05 1.64
N PHE A 21 -3.25 -4.67 2.74
CA PHE A 21 -1.91 -5.09 3.10
C PHE A 21 -1.75 -6.62 3.11
N VAL A 22 -2.65 -7.35 3.78
CA VAL A 22 -2.53 -8.83 3.89
C VAL A 22 -2.80 -9.59 2.59
N LYS A 23 -3.34 -8.90 1.56
CA LYS A 23 -3.61 -9.48 0.23
C LYS A 23 -2.47 -9.24 -0.76
N LEU A 24 -1.44 -8.47 -0.38
CA LEU A 24 -0.32 -8.18 -1.28
C LEU A 24 0.60 -9.41 -1.42
N PRO A 25 1.40 -9.45 -2.50
CA PRO A 25 2.48 -10.42 -2.63
C PRO A 25 3.53 -10.22 -1.55
N ASP A 26 4.05 -11.34 -1.03
CA ASP A 26 5.17 -11.40 -0.09
C ASP A 26 4.94 -10.65 1.23
N THR A 27 3.68 -10.36 1.55
CA THR A 27 3.23 -9.86 2.87
C THR A 27 2.66 -10.98 3.72
N PRO A 28 2.57 -10.79 5.05
CA PRO A 28 1.99 -11.79 5.93
C PRO A 28 0.48 -11.95 5.67
N HIS A 29 -0.06 -13.16 5.87
CA HIS A 29 -1.50 -13.43 5.76
C HIS A 29 -2.33 -12.82 6.91
N ARG A 30 -1.67 -12.36 7.98
CA ARG A 30 -2.30 -11.70 9.12
C ARG A 30 -1.44 -10.52 9.54
N TYR A 31 -2.08 -9.41 9.91
CA TYR A 31 -1.41 -8.26 10.49
C TYR A 31 -1.17 -8.46 11.99
N CYS A 32 -0.18 -7.77 12.54
CA CYS A 32 0.14 -7.78 13.97
C CYS A 32 -0.32 -6.48 14.67
N ARG A 33 -0.15 -6.41 15.99
CA ARG A 33 -0.50 -5.19 16.78
C ARG A 33 0.25 -3.95 16.34
N HIS A 34 1.50 -4.11 15.86
CA HIS A 34 2.28 -3.01 15.34
C HIS A 34 1.67 -2.43 14.06
N ASP A 35 1.15 -3.28 13.16
CA ASP A 35 0.49 -2.84 11.93
C ASP A 35 -0.82 -2.09 12.23
N LEU A 36 -1.58 -2.55 13.24
CA LEU A 36 -2.77 -1.86 13.73
C LEU A 36 -2.43 -0.45 14.23
N ALA A 37 -1.41 -0.33 15.09
CA ALA A 37 -0.95 0.96 15.60
C ALA A 37 -0.47 1.88 14.46
N CYS A 38 0.27 1.32 13.51
CA CYS A 38 0.74 2.03 12.32
C CYS A 38 -0.41 2.57 11.46
N ALA A 39 -1.45 1.76 11.22
CA ALA A 39 -2.62 2.20 10.46
C ALA A 39 -3.44 3.26 11.20
N GLY A 40 -3.59 3.15 12.52
CA GLY A 40 -4.26 4.16 13.34
C GLY A 40 -3.50 5.49 13.35
N GLU A 41 -2.17 5.44 13.35
CA GLU A 41 -1.32 6.63 13.24
C GLU A 41 -1.49 7.34 11.89
N LEU A 42 -1.59 6.59 10.80
CA LEU A 42 -1.86 7.16 9.47
C LEU A 42 -3.23 7.85 9.41
N HIS A 43 -4.25 7.29 10.09
CA HIS A 43 -5.56 7.93 10.24
C HIS A 43 -5.46 9.23 11.01
N ARG A 44 -4.77 9.22 12.17
CA ARG A 44 -4.55 10.40 13.01
C ARG A 44 -3.83 11.53 12.27
N ARG A 45 -2.92 11.17 11.37
CA ARG A 45 -2.20 12.11 10.49
C ARG A 45 -3.03 12.60 9.30
N GLY A 46 -4.23 12.08 9.09
CA GLY A 46 -5.13 12.49 8.02
C GLY A 46 -4.67 12.06 6.62
N VAL A 47 -3.87 10.98 6.52
CA VAL A 47 -3.39 10.53 5.20
C VAL A 47 -4.53 9.90 4.42
N ALA A 48 -4.78 10.36 3.19
CA ALA A 48 -5.88 9.86 2.37
C ALA A 48 -5.72 8.37 2.03
N LEU A 49 -6.84 7.63 2.00
CA LEU A 49 -6.84 6.19 1.65
C LEU A 49 -6.27 5.94 0.24
N GLU A 50 -6.50 6.86 -0.70
CA GLU A 50 -5.94 6.78 -2.05
C GLU A 50 -4.40 6.84 -2.03
N THR A 51 -3.82 7.72 -1.21
CA THR A 51 -2.36 7.80 -1.02
C THR A 51 -1.81 6.50 -0.43
N ILE A 52 -2.50 5.91 0.55
CA ILE A 52 -2.07 4.64 1.13
C ILE A 52 -2.17 3.50 0.10
N GLU A 53 -3.27 3.40 -0.64
CA GLU A 53 -3.42 2.38 -1.68
C GLU A 53 -2.34 2.53 -2.76
N CYS A 54 -2.08 3.76 -3.22
CA CYS A 54 -0.96 4.05 -4.11
C CYS A 54 0.37 3.56 -3.55
N ALA A 55 0.68 3.88 -2.28
CA ALA A 55 1.93 3.48 -1.63
C ALA A 55 2.10 1.96 -1.57
N LEU A 56 1.03 1.25 -1.18
CA LEU A 56 0.99 -0.20 -1.12
C LEU A 56 1.25 -0.84 -2.48
N LEU A 57 0.51 -0.42 -3.51
CA LEU A 57 0.64 -0.98 -4.85
C LEU A 57 2.00 -0.65 -5.47
N LEU A 58 2.46 0.60 -5.34
CA LEU A 58 3.75 1.03 -5.86
C LEU A 58 4.91 0.28 -5.20
N GLY A 59 4.88 0.16 -3.86
CA GLY A 59 5.88 -0.59 -3.11
C GLY A 59 5.92 -2.07 -3.50
N SER A 60 4.76 -2.70 -3.69
CA SER A 60 4.68 -4.09 -4.17
C SER A 60 5.18 -4.24 -5.61
N LEU A 61 4.82 -3.33 -6.52
CA LEU A 61 5.29 -3.35 -7.91
C LEU A 61 6.80 -3.17 -8.01
N ARG A 62 7.39 -2.26 -7.21
CA ARG A 62 8.85 -2.08 -7.12
C ARG A 62 9.56 -3.39 -6.75
N ARG A 63 8.95 -4.25 -5.92
CA ARG A 63 9.49 -5.57 -5.58
C ARG A 63 9.32 -6.61 -6.69
N LEU A 64 8.14 -6.65 -7.31
CA LEU A 64 7.83 -7.60 -8.38
C LEU A 64 8.64 -7.33 -9.66
N GLY A 65 9.00 -6.07 -9.90
CA GLY A 65 9.86 -5.65 -11.01
C GLY A 65 11.36 -5.74 -10.72
N ARG A 66 11.78 -6.26 -9.56
CA ARG A 66 13.20 -6.39 -9.23
C ARG A 66 13.88 -7.37 -10.20
N PRO A 67 15.01 -6.99 -10.84
CA PRO A 67 15.76 -7.88 -11.72
C PRO A 67 16.19 -9.17 -11.01
N PRO A 68 16.10 -10.35 -11.67
CA PRO A 68 16.44 -11.64 -11.06
C PRO A 68 17.94 -11.79 -10.74
N GLU A 69 18.79 -10.96 -11.33
CA GLU A 69 20.24 -10.94 -11.08
C GLU A 69 20.59 -10.31 -9.72
N LEU A 70 19.66 -9.60 -9.09
CA LEU A 70 19.85 -9.03 -7.76
C LEU A 70 19.47 -10.03 -6.67
N PRO A 71 20.11 -9.99 -5.49
CA PRO A 71 19.74 -10.84 -4.37
C PRO A 71 18.23 -10.75 -4.06
N PRO A 72 17.56 -11.86 -3.73
CA PRO A 72 16.13 -11.85 -3.44
C PRO A 72 15.84 -11.01 -2.21
N LEU A 73 14.72 -10.29 -2.22
CA LEU A 73 14.28 -9.54 -1.06
C LEU A 73 13.63 -10.46 -0.04
N ALA A 74 13.98 -10.28 1.23
CA ALA A 74 13.25 -10.91 2.32
C ALA A 74 11.75 -10.53 2.27
N PRO A 75 10.82 -11.42 2.67
CA PRO A 75 9.40 -11.11 2.75
C PRO A 75 9.13 -9.86 3.58
N ILE A 76 8.08 -9.12 3.23
CA ILE A 76 7.61 -7.97 4.00
C ILE A 76 7.03 -8.49 5.32
N ARG A 77 7.45 -7.90 6.45
CA ARG A 77 7.02 -8.35 7.79
C ARG A 77 5.98 -7.45 8.45
N SER A 78 5.84 -6.21 7.99
CA SER A 78 4.97 -5.21 8.60
C SER A 78 4.57 -4.14 7.60
N LEU A 79 3.42 -3.50 7.86
CA LEU A 79 2.94 -2.31 7.16
C LEU A 79 3.99 -1.18 7.16
N ALA A 80 4.84 -1.13 8.19
CA ALA A 80 5.90 -0.14 8.33
C ALA A 80 6.86 -0.08 7.12
N TYR A 81 6.99 -1.18 6.37
CA TYR A 81 7.77 -1.22 5.13
C TYR A 81 7.32 -0.17 4.11
N PHE A 82 6.04 0.18 4.09
CA PHE A 82 5.47 1.11 3.13
C PHE A 82 5.49 2.57 3.59
N LEU A 83 5.82 2.86 4.85
CA LEU A 83 5.82 4.22 5.38
C LEU A 83 6.71 5.19 4.58
N PRO A 84 7.92 4.82 4.14
CA PRO A 84 8.72 5.73 3.31
C PRO A 84 8.03 6.10 1.99
N VAL A 85 7.28 5.17 1.40
CA VAL A 85 6.52 5.42 0.15
C VAL A 85 5.29 6.29 0.43
N VAL A 86 4.64 6.11 1.58
CA VAL A 86 3.54 6.98 2.02
C VAL A 86 4.04 8.42 2.22
N GLU A 87 5.20 8.59 2.85
CA GLU A 87 5.84 9.90 3.05
C GLU A 87 6.22 10.55 1.71
N GLU A 88 6.82 9.78 0.79
CA GLU A 88 7.14 10.21 -0.57
C GLU A 88 5.90 10.77 -1.30
N LEU A 89 4.80 10.03 -1.28
CA LEU A 89 3.54 10.37 -1.97
C LEU A 89 2.73 11.46 -1.25
N THR A 90 2.92 11.62 0.05
CA THR A 90 2.32 12.73 0.81
C THR A 90 3.03 14.04 0.48
N ALA A 91 4.36 14.01 0.35
CA ALA A 91 5.16 15.18 -0.03
C ALA A 91 5.02 15.51 -1.53
N ASN A 92 4.88 14.48 -2.38
CA ASN A 92 4.77 14.62 -3.84
C ASN A 92 3.53 13.86 -4.33
N PRO A 93 2.34 14.49 -4.30
CA PRO A 93 1.12 13.87 -4.78
C PRO A 93 1.23 13.46 -6.25
N VAL A 94 0.71 12.27 -6.56
CA VAL A 94 0.65 11.76 -7.93
C VAL A 94 -0.52 12.37 -8.70
N GLU A 95 -0.42 12.37 -10.02
CA GLU A 95 -1.49 12.82 -10.91
C GLU A 95 -2.75 11.96 -10.76
N ALA A 96 -3.90 12.58 -11.04
CA ALA A 96 -5.19 11.90 -11.06
C ALA A 96 -5.15 10.71 -12.04
N GLY A 97 -5.64 9.55 -11.60
CA GLY A 97 -5.65 8.31 -12.39
C GLY A 97 -4.38 7.44 -12.26
N TYR A 98 -3.32 7.91 -11.60
CA TYR A 98 -2.14 7.08 -11.36
C TYR A 98 -2.47 5.81 -10.55
N LEU A 99 -3.39 5.93 -9.58
CA LEU A 99 -3.86 4.78 -8.81
C LEU A 99 -4.48 3.70 -9.71
N ASP A 100 -5.27 4.08 -10.71
CA ASP A 100 -5.90 3.14 -11.63
C ASP A 100 -4.87 2.44 -12.53
N TYR A 101 -3.82 3.17 -12.94
CA TYR A 101 -2.66 2.57 -13.59
C TYR A 101 -1.98 1.52 -12.70
N LEU A 102 -1.72 1.82 -11.42
CA LEU A 102 -1.11 0.88 -10.48
C LEU A 102 -1.98 -0.36 -10.26
N ARG A 103 -3.30 -0.19 -10.08
CA ARG A 103 -4.27 -1.29 -9.96
C ARG A 103 -4.23 -2.19 -11.20
N HIS A 104 -4.24 -1.59 -12.40
CA HIS A 104 -4.14 -2.34 -13.65
C HIS A 104 -2.82 -3.13 -13.74
N LYS A 105 -1.68 -2.49 -13.40
CA LYS A 105 -0.37 -3.13 -13.44
C LYS A 105 -0.24 -4.26 -12.43
N MET A 106 -0.83 -4.12 -11.25
CA MET A 106 -0.85 -5.19 -10.23
C MET A 106 -1.65 -6.41 -10.70
N ARG A 107 -2.79 -6.21 -11.37
CA ARG A 107 -3.57 -7.31 -11.96
C ARG A 107 -2.77 -8.10 -13.00
N ILE A 108 -1.98 -7.42 -13.84
CA ILE A 108 -1.10 -8.09 -14.81
C ILE A 108 -0.06 -8.98 -14.12
N HIS A 109 0.56 -8.52 -13.02
CA HIS A 109 1.55 -9.31 -12.30
C HIS A 109 0.93 -10.44 -11.48
N GLY A 110 -0.24 -10.21 -10.86
CA GLY A 110 -0.99 -11.24 -10.15
C GLY A 110 -1.42 -12.41 -11.05
N GLY A 111 -1.72 -12.13 -12.33
CA GLY A 111 -2.02 -13.16 -13.32
C GLY A 111 -0.83 -14.05 -13.72
N LYS A 112 0.41 -13.59 -13.50
CA LYS A 112 1.63 -14.37 -13.82
C LYS A 112 2.02 -15.40 -12.74
N LYS A 113 1.46 -15.31 -11.51
CA LYS A 113 1.76 -16.22 -10.38
C LYS A 113 1.01 -17.58 -10.42
N LYS A 114 0.41 -17.98 -11.57
CA LYS A 114 -0.43 -19.18 -11.71
C LYS A 114 0.11 -20.25 -12.68
N ARG A 115 1.43 -20.41 -12.81
CA ARG A 115 2.03 -21.53 -13.55
C ARG A 115 3.10 -22.22 -12.72
#